data_AF-D9I2X3-F1
#
_entry.id   AF-D9I2X3-F1
#
_cell.length_a   1.000
_cell.length_b   1.000
_cell.length_c   1.000
_cell.angle_alpha   90.00
_cell.angle_beta   90.00
_cell.angle_gamma   90.00
#
_symmetry.space_group_name_H-M   'P 1'
#
loop_
_entity.id
_entity.type
_entity.pdbx_description
1 polymer ?
#
loop_
_entity_poly.entity_id
_entity_poly.type
_entity_poly.pdbx_seq_one_letter_code
_entity_poly.pdbx_strand_id
1 'polypeptide(L)' 'QKLIEKFGYPWEMMPLMYVILKDAGVDIDEASKRIEEGQHVVNEYSRQHNLNIYDGCELRCAARQCG' A
#
# COMPACT_ATOMS: atom_id res chain seq x y z
N GLN A 1 -4.73 -12.58 15.32
CA GLN A 1 -3.52 -11.75 15.24
C GLN A 1 -3.96 -10.30 15.08
N LYS A 2 -3.35 -9.33 15.76
CA LYS A 2 -3.82 -7.93 15.68
C LYS A 2 -3.44 -7.34 14.32
N LEU A 3 -4.33 -6.53 13.73
CA LEU A 3 -4.11 -5.88 12.42
C LEU A 3 -2.77 -5.12 12.37
N ILE A 4 -2.40 -4.44 13.47
CA ILE A 4 -1.14 -3.71 13.58
C ILE A 4 0.11 -4.61 13.48
N GLU A 5 0.04 -5.80 14.06
CA GLU A 5 1.13 -6.79 14.03
C GLU A 5 1.28 -7.39 12.63
N LYS A 6 0.15 -7.64 11.95
CA LYS A 6 0.13 -8.17 10.58
C LYS A 6 0.90 -7.28 9.60
N PHE A 7 0.75 -5.97 9.73
CA PHE A 7 1.39 -4.99 8.84
C PHE A 7 2.71 -4.43 9.37
N GLY A 8 3.16 -4.85 10.55
CA GLY A 8 4.40 -4.36 11.16
C GLY A 8 4.37 -2.85 11.47
N TYR A 9 3.19 -2.29 11.71
CA TYR A 9 3.04 -0.86 12.01
C TYR A 9 3.40 -0.52 13.46
N PRO A 10 3.93 0.68 13.73
CA PRO A 10 4.26 1.11 15.08
C PRO A 10 2.98 1.44 15.87
N TRP A 11 3.03 1.31 17.20
CA TRP A 11 1.85 1.40 18.07
C TRP A 11 1.10 2.74 18.00
N GLU A 12 1.79 3.81 17.61
CA GLU A 12 1.23 5.15 17.38
C GLU A 12 0.15 5.15 16.29
N MET A 13 0.16 4.17 15.39
CA MET A 13 -0.84 4.00 14.33
C MET A 13 -2.11 3.27 14.80
N MET A 14 -2.19 2.84 16.07
CA MET A 14 -3.37 2.17 16.61
C MET A 14 -4.69 2.91 16.35
N PRO A 15 -4.80 4.25 16.47
CA PRO A 15 -6.04 4.96 16.18
C PRO A 15 -6.53 4.76 14.75
N LEU A 16 -5.61 4.70 13.77
CA LEU A 16 -5.96 4.43 12.37
C LEU A 16 -6.49 3.02 12.20
N MET A 17 -5.84 2.02 12.83
CA MET A 17 -6.32 0.64 12.78
C MET A 17 -7.71 0.49 13.39
N TYR A 18 -8.02 1.22 14.46
CA TYR A 18 -9.36 1.22 15.05
C TYR A 18 -10.42 1.75 14.10
N VAL A 19 -10.15 2.84 13.37
CA VAL A 19 -11.10 3.41 12.41
C VAL A 19 -11.31 2.46 11.24
N ILE A 20 -10.23 1.92 10.66
CA ILE A 20 -10.32 0.98 9.53
C ILE A 20 -11.10 -0.27 9.93
N LEU A 21 -10.80 -0.84 11.11
CA LEU A 21 -11.49 -2.02 11.60
C LEU A 21 -12.96 -1.74 11.91
N LYS A 22 -13.29 -0.57 12.45
CA LYS A 22 -14.68 -0.13 12.66
C LYS A 22 -15.44 -0.05 11.34
N ASP A 23 -14.84 0.58 10.32
CA ASP A 23 -15.46 0.75 8.99
C ASP A 23 -15.56 -0.57 8.20
N ALA A 24 -14.74 -1.56 8.55
CA ALA A 24 -14.82 -2.92 8.03
C ALA A 24 -15.83 -3.81 8.79
N GLY A 25 -16.64 -3.25 9.70
CA GLY A 25 -17.59 -4.05 10.47
C GLY A 25 -16.93 -4.97 11.52
N VAL A 26 -15.73 -4.59 11.99
CA VAL A 26 -14.88 -5.37 12.90
C VAL A 26 -14.35 -6.67 12.27
N ASP A 27 -14.43 -6.79 10.94
CA ASP A 27 -13.83 -7.87 10.17
C ASP A 27 -12.35 -7.57 9.87
N ILE A 28 -11.46 -8.42 10.41
CA ILE A 28 -10.01 -8.28 10.29
C ILE A 28 -9.54 -8.60 8.87
N ASP A 29 -10.20 -9.54 8.18
CA ASP A 29 -9.80 -9.97 6.84
C ASP A 29 -10.19 -8.88 5.82
N GLU A 30 -11.39 -8.32 5.95
CA GLU A 30 -11.82 -7.19 5.12
C GLU A 30 -10.99 -5.93 5.40
N ALA A 31 -10.71 -5.62 6.68
CA ALA A 31 -9.82 -4.51 7.04
C ALA A 31 -8.41 -4.69 6.45
N SER A 32 -7.89 -5.92 6.48
CA SER A 32 -6.59 -6.24 5.88
C SER A 32 -6.59 -6.03 4.38
N LYS A 33 -7.60 -6.55 3.69
CA LYS A 33 -7.75 -6.42 2.24
C LYS A 33 -7.75 -4.94 1.82
N ARG A 34 -8.49 -4.09 2.53
CA ARG A 34 -8.53 -2.65 2.26
C ARG A 34 -7.18 -1.96 2.47
N ILE A 35 -6.40 -2.38 3.48
CA ILE A 35 -5.04 -1.85 3.69
C ILE A 35 -4.12 -2.28 2.54
N GLU A 36 -4.17 -3.54 2.12
CA GLU A 36 -3.38 -4.07 1.00
C GLU A 36 -3.72 -3.33 -0.31
N GLU A 37 -5.01 -3.12 -0.59
CA GLU A 37 -5.48 -2.32 -1.72
C GLU A 37 -4.99 -0.86 -1.63
N GLY A 38 -5.08 -0.23 -0.46
CA GLY A 38 -4.58 1.12 -0.23
C GLY A 38 -3.08 1.27 -0.48
N GLN A 39 -2.27 0.31 -0.02
CA GLN A 39 -0.83 0.26 -0.29
C GLN A 39 -0.56 0.12 -1.78
N HIS A 40 -1.31 -0.74 -2.48
CA HIS A 40 -1.18 -0.89 -3.93
C HIS A 40 -1.45 0.42 -4.67
N VAL A 41 -2.56 1.11 -4.35
CA VAL A 41 -2.93 2.38 -4.98
C VAL A 41 -1.86 3.46 -4.78
N VAL A 42 -1.32 3.59 -3.56
CA VAL A 42 -0.27 4.58 -3.25
C VAL A 42 1.03 4.27 -4.00
N ASN A 43 1.41 3.00 -4.06
CA ASN A 43 2.61 2.56 -4.77
C ASN A 43 2.46 2.74 -6.28
N GLU A 44 1.30 2.40 -6.83
CA GLU A 44 1.00 2.56 -8.25
C GLU A 44 0.99 4.05 -8.65
N TYR A 45 0.35 4.90 -7.85
CA TYR A 45 0.36 6.35 -8.07
C TYR A 45 1.79 6.89 -8.13
N SER A 46 2.64 6.48 -7.19
CA SER A 46 4.05 6.88 -7.15
C SER A 46 4.83 6.45 -8.41
N ARG A 47 4.52 5.26 -8.94
CA ARG A 47 5.09 4.74 -10.20
C ARG A 47 4.62 5.50 -11.42
N GLN A 48 3.31 5.69 -11.55
CA GLN A 48 2.71 6.40 -12.70
C GLN A 48 3.25 7.83 -12.82
N HIS A 49 3.52 8.47 -11.69
CA HIS A 49 4.05 9.83 -11.64
C HIS A 49 5.57 9.92 -11.52
N ASN A 50 6.29 8.80 -11.65
CA ASN A 50 7.76 8.75 -11.60
C ASN A 50 8.34 9.43 -10.35
N LEU A 51 7.67 9.32 -9.19
CA LEU A 51 8.08 9.99 -7.94
C LEU A 51 9.23 9.25 -7.23
N ASN A 52 9.59 8.05 -7.69
CA ASN A 52 10.61 7.22 -7.06
C ASN A 52 11.88 7.13 -7.93
N ILE A 53 12.99 7.71 -7.45
CA ILE A 53 14.32 7.67 -8.09
C ILE A 53 14.94 6.25 -8.03
N TYR A 54 14.46 5.42 -7.11
CA TYR A 54 14.97 4.07 -6.87
C TYR A 54 14.15 2.96 -7.52
N ASP A 55 13.04 3.28 -8.20
CA ASP A 55 12.27 2.27 -8.90
C ASP A 55 13.04 1.89 -10.18
N GLY A 56 13.99 0.97 -10.05
CA GLY A 56 14.84 0.45 -11.13
C GLY A 56 14.10 -0.34 -12.20
N CYS A 57 12.77 -0.19 -12.27
CA CYS A 57 11.95 -0.72 -13.34
C CYS A 57 12.28 -0.01 -14.66
N GLU A 58 12.28 -0.75 -15.77
CA GLU A 58 12.28 -0.11 -17.09
C GLU A 58 11.00 0.72 -17.23
N LEU A 59 11.10 2.05 -17.14
CA LEU A 59 10.00 3.01 -17.33
C LEU A 59 9.46 3.06 -18.77
N ARG A 60 9.78 2.07 -19.61
CA ARG A 60 9.57 2.12 -21.06
C ARG A 60 8.34 1.29 -21.45
N CYS A 61 7.31 1.95 -21.96
CA CYS A 61 6.09 1.26 -22.43
C CYS A 61 6.08 0.97 -23.95
N ALA A 62 6.98 1.56 -24.74
CA ALA A 62 7.02 1.34 -26.19
C ALA A 62 8.43 1.49 -26.76
N ALA A 63 8.88 0.44 -27.46
CA ALA A 63 10.13 0.26 -28.20
C ALA A 63 11.43 0.63 -27.44
N ARG A 64 12.29 -0.37 -27.26
CA ARG A 64 13.64 -0.22 -26.70
C ARG A 64 14.45 0.75 -27.57
N GLN A 65 14.50 2.03 -27.19
CA GLN A 65 15.47 2.95 -27.76
C GLN A 65 16.86 2.44 -27.37
N CYS A 66 17.63 2.06 -28.37
CA CYS A 66 18.91 1.39 -28.25
C CYS A 66 19.80 2.07 -27.21
N GLY A 67 20.32 1.27 -26.28
CA GLY A 67 21.44 1.60 -25.40
C GLY A 67 22.50 0.52 -25.56
#